data_AF-A0A3M0FHC0-F1
#
_entry.id   AF-A0A3M0FHC0-F1
#
_cell.length_a   1.000
_cell.length_b   1.000
_cell.length_c   1.000
_cell.angle_alpha   90.00
_cell.angle_beta   90.00
_cell.angle_gamma   90.00
#
_symmetry.space_group_name_H-M   'P 1'
#
loop_
_entity.id
_entity.type
_entity.pdbx_description
1 polymer ?
#
loop_
_entity_poly.entity_id
_entity_poly.type
_entity_poly.pdbx_seq_one_letter_code
_entity_poly.pdbx_strand_id
1 'polypeptide(L)'
;MIAIQVARIIAHFMVFLNLTDEDLLDVDASVDAMQDLADGLESLDKPFLRELVDAFPVIALEFSGEAQELVRDIAHSFYLEEELAADDPVRLAELEALRDARD
;
A
#
# COMPACT_ATOMS: atom_id res chain seq x y z
N MET A 1 2.05 16.83 4.73
CA MET A 1 3.10 17.19 3.74
C MET A 1 4.16 16.10 3.59
N ILE A 2 4.69 15.56 4.70
CA ILE A 2 5.65 14.44 4.63
C ILE A 2 4.97 13.16 4.14
N ALA A 3 3.75 12.85 4.58
CA ALA A 3 3.01 11.66 4.13
C ALA A 3 2.86 11.57 2.60
N ILE A 4 2.52 12.67 1.91
CA ILE A 4 2.48 12.74 0.44
C ILE A 4 3.84 12.41 -0.19
N GLN A 5 4.94 12.90 0.40
CA GLN A 5 6.29 12.63 -0.10
C GLN A 5 6.68 11.17 0.10
N VAL A 6 6.38 10.61 1.28
CA VAL A 6 6.63 9.20 1.60
C VAL A 6 5.75 8.29 0.73
N ALA A 7 4.47 8.59 0.57
CA ALA A 7 3.56 7.88 -0.33
C ALA A 7 4.07 7.87 -1.77
N ARG A 8 4.63 9.00 -2.25
CA ARG A 8 5.25 9.05 -3.58
C ARG A 8 6.49 8.15 -3.69
N ILE A 9 7.34 8.12 -2.67
CA ILE A 9 8.51 7.23 -2.64
C ILE A 9 8.06 5.77 -2.69
N ILE A 10 7.11 5.39 -1.84
CA ILE A 10 6.53 4.04 -1.79
C ILE A 10 5.87 3.70 -3.13
N ALA A 11 5.08 4.61 -3.71
CA ALA A 11 4.42 4.41 -5.00
C ALA A 11 5.42 4.11 -6.12
N HIS A 12 6.52 4.88 -6.23
CA HIS A 12 7.56 4.59 -7.22
C HIS A 12 8.25 3.25 -6.97
N PHE A 13 8.49 2.90 -5.71
CA PHE A 13 9.09 1.62 -5.37
C PHE A 13 8.16 0.45 -5.71
N MET A 14 6.86 0.56 -5.39
CA MET A 14 5.86 -0.44 -5.74
C MET A 14 5.71 -0.62 -7.25
N VAL A 15 5.68 0.48 -8.00
CA VAL A 15 5.68 0.45 -9.47
C VAL A 15 6.93 -0.23 -10.00
N PHE A 16 8.10 0.05 -9.44
CA PHE A 16 9.34 -0.61 -9.82
C PHE A 16 9.29 -2.12 -9.53
N LEU A 17 8.82 -2.53 -8.36
CA LEU A 17 8.77 -3.94 -7.98
C LEU A 17 7.75 -4.76 -8.76
N ASN A 18 6.62 -4.17 -9.15
CA ASN A 18 5.51 -4.90 -9.76
C ASN A 18 5.46 -4.79 -11.29
N LEU A 19 5.96 -3.68 -11.86
CA LEU A 19 5.82 -3.40 -13.30
C LEU A 19 7.15 -3.43 -14.06
N THR A 20 8.25 -3.76 -13.39
CA THR A 20 9.51 -4.10 -14.07
C THR A 20 9.44 -5.53 -14.58
N ASP A 21 9.91 -5.74 -15.80
CA ASP A 21 9.97 -7.05 -16.44
C ASP A 21 10.83 -8.04 -15.63
N GLU A 22 10.40 -9.30 -15.56
CA GLU A 22 11.09 -10.38 -14.84
C GLU A 22 12.50 -10.68 -15.40
N ASP A 23 12.77 -10.32 -16.66
CA ASP A 23 14.12 -10.40 -17.24
C ASP A 23 15.10 -9.38 -16.62
N LEU A 24 14.57 -8.32 -15.99
CA LEU A 24 15.35 -7.22 -15.40
C LEU A 24 15.36 -7.23 -13.87
N LEU A 25 14.28 -7.73 -13.26
CA LEU A 25 14.13 -7.82 -11.81
C LEU A 25 13.74 -9.24 -11.41
N ASP A 26 14.57 -9.85 -10.57
CA ASP A 26 14.29 -11.15 -9.99
C ASP A 26 13.01 -11.09 -9.14
N VAL A 27 12.06 -11.97 -9.47
CA VAL A 27 10.72 -11.98 -8.86
C VAL A 27 10.82 -12.32 -7.37
N ASP A 28 11.67 -13.27 -6.98
CA ASP A 28 11.84 -13.63 -5.58
C ASP A 28 12.39 -12.45 -4.76
N ALA A 29 13.40 -11.74 -5.29
CA ALA A 29 13.92 -10.53 -4.68
C ALA A 29 12.86 -9.41 -4.60
N SER A 30 11.97 -9.32 -5.57
CA SER A 30 10.86 -8.35 -5.54
C SER A 30 9.85 -8.67 -4.42
N VAL A 31 9.56 -9.96 -4.21
CA VAL A 31 8.67 -10.43 -3.14
C VAL A 31 9.30 -10.17 -1.77
N ASP A 32 10.57 -10.47 -1.58
CA ASP A 32 11.29 -10.20 -0.34
C ASP A 32 11.26 -8.69 -0.01
N ALA A 33 11.51 -7.83 -1.01
CA ALA A 33 11.46 -6.38 -0.82
C ALA A 33 10.04 -5.86 -0.48
N MET A 34 8.99 -6.50 -1.00
CA MET A 34 7.61 -6.16 -0.63
C MET A 34 7.28 -6.60 0.80
N GLN A 35 7.82 -7.74 1.26
CA GLN A 35 7.65 -8.18 2.65
C GLN A 35 8.34 -7.21 3.62
N ASP A 36 9.59 -6.82 3.34
CA ASP A 36 10.30 -5.81 4.15
C ASP A 36 9.55 -4.47 4.20
N LEU A 37 8.92 -4.08 3.08
CA LEU A 37 8.08 -2.89 3.03
C LEU A 37 6.82 -3.05 3.89
N ALA A 38 6.14 -4.20 3.82
CA ALA A 38 4.95 -4.48 4.63
C ALA A 38 5.26 -4.35 6.12
N ASP A 39 6.30 -5.04 6.60
CA ASP A 39 6.77 -4.99 7.99
C ASP A 39 7.08 -3.54 8.41
N GLY A 40 7.72 -2.77 7.52
CA GLY A 40 7.99 -1.36 7.72
C GLY A 40 6.73 -0.52 7.89
N LEU A 41 5.71 -0.74 7.05
CA LEU A 41 4.45 0.00 7.08
C LEU A 41 3.60 -0.34 8.31
N GLU A 42 3.52 -1.61 8.69
CA GLU A 42 2.82 -2.06 9.91
C GLU A 42 3.46 -1.49 11.18
N SER A 43 4.77 -1.23 11.16
CA SER A 43 5.50 -0.66 12.31
C SER A 43 5.29 0.85 12.51
N LEU A 44 4.61 1.54 11.59
CA LEU A 44 4.39 2.99 11.66
C LEU A 44 3.41 3.37 12.78
N ASP A 45 3.54 4.59 13.30
CA ASP A 45 2.54 5.11 14.22
C ASP A 45 1.19 5.31 13.52
N LYS A 46 0.09 4.90 14.18
CA LYS A 46 -1.26 4.95 13.60
C LYS A 46 -1.67 6.33 13.05
N PRO A 47 -1.35 7.47 13.69
CA PRO A 47 -1.62 8.78 13.11
C PRO A 47 -0.93 9.00 11.77
N PHE A 48 0.37 8.69 11.67
CA PHE A 48 1.11 8.83 10.41
C PHE A 48 0.64 7.82 9.36
N LEU A 49 0.38 6.57 9.73
CA LEU A 49 -0.16 5.56 8.84
C LEU A 49 -1.49 6.01 8.23
N ARG A 50 -2.37 6.67 9.01
CA ARG A 50 -3.61 7.26 8.49
C ARG A 50 -3.36 8.34 7.45
N GLU A 51 -2.42 9.26 7.71
CA GLU A 51 -2.04 10.26 6.71
C GLU A 51 -1.48 9.63 5.42
N LEU A 52 -0.81 8.48 5.54
CA LEU A 52 -0.24 7.75 4.41
C LEU A 52 -1.33 7.06 3.58
N VAL A 53 -2.27 6.38 4.22
CA VAL A 53 -3.44 5.77 3.57
C VAL A 53 -4.23 6.82 2.77
N ASP A 54 -4.49 7.98 3.37
CA ASP A 54 -5.19 9.08 2.71
C ASP A 54 -4.40 9.68 1.53
N ALA A 55 -3.06 9.54 1.52
CA ALA A 55 -2.20 10.10 0.50
C ALA A 55 -2.12 9.24 -0.78
N PHE A 56 -2.28 7.91 -0.70
CA PHE A 56 -2.18 7.03 -1.87
C PHE A 56 -3.18 7.37 -2.99
N PRO A 57 -4.49 7.59 -2.73
CA PRO A 57 -5.43 7.98 -3.78
C PRO A 57 -5.11 9.31 -4.44
N VAL A 58 -4.49 10.24 -3.68
CA VAL A 58 -4.07 11.56 -4.19
C VAL A 58 -2.88 11.41 -5.14
N ILE A 59 -1.86 10.67 -4.71
CA ILE A 59 -0.64 10.44 -5.50
C ILE A 59 -0.90 9.54 -6.70
N ALA A 60 -1.86 8.62 -6.64
CA ALA A 60 -2.25 7.79 -7.78
C ALA A 60 -2.63 8.61 -9.03
N LEU A 61 -3.10 9.85 -8.87
CA LEU A 61 -3.40 10.76 -9.99
C LEU A 61 -2.16 11.24 -10.76
N GLU A 62 -0.96 11.06 -10.20
CA GLU A 62 0.31 11.36 -10.87
C GLU A 62 0.78 10.23 -11.80
N PHE A 63 0.16 9.05 -11.69
CA PHE A 63 0.44 7.87 -12.48
C PHE A 63 -0.66 7.65 -13.53
N SER A 64 -0.46 6.70 -14.44
CA SER A 64 -1.43 6.37 -15.48
C SER A 64 -1.45 4.87 -15.77
N GLY A 65 -2.59 4.36 -16.25
CA GLY A 65 -2.76 2.95 -16.57
C GLY A 65 -2.63 2.07 -15.33
N GLU A 66 -2.00 0.90 -15.50
CA GLU A 66 -1.80 -0.09 -14.45
C GLU A 66 -1.06 0.48 -13.22
N ALA A 67 -0.09 1.38 -13.44
CA ALA A 67 0.62 2.03 -12.33
C ALA A 67 -0.31 2.89 -11.46
N GLN A 68 -1.34 3.52 -12.04
CA GLN A 68 -2.30 4.31 -11.28
C GLN A 68 -3.21 3.42 -10.42
N GLU A 69 -3.63 2.27 -10.95
CA GLU A 69 -4.43 1.29 -10.22
C GLU A 69 -3.62 0.69 -9.08
N LEU A 70 -2.39 0.23 -9.38
CA LEU A 70 -1.45 -0.28 -8.39
C LEU A 70 -1.25 0.71 -7.23
N VAL A 71 -0.98 1.99 -7.52
CA VAL A 71 -0.74 3.00 -6.48
C VAL A 71 -2.00 3.28 -5.65
N ARG A 72 -3.19 3.23 -6.27
CA ARG A 72 -4.45 3.41 -5.55
C ARG A 72 -4.71 2.24 -4.59
N ASP A 73 -4.32 1.04 -4.97
CA ASP A 73 -4.56 -0.18 -4.20
C ASP A 73 -3.49 -0.48 -3.14
N ILE A 74 -2.41 0.31 -3.01
CA ILE A 74 -1.34 0.05 -2.03
C ILE A 74 -1.87 -0.16 -0.61
N ALA A 75 -2.74 0.73 -0.12
CA ALA A 75 -3.28 0.62 1.23
C ALA A 75 -4.00 -0.71 1.45
N HIS A 76 -4.86 -1.06 0.49
CA HIS A 76 -5.54 -2.33 0.48
C HIS A 76 -4.54 -3.49 0.41
N SER A 77 -3.63 -3.53 -0.56
CA SER A 77 -2.67 -4.64 -0.75
C SER A 77 -1.86 -4.97 0.51
N PHE A 78 -1.56 -3.97 1.34
CA PHE A 78 -0.85 -4.14 2.61
C PHE A 78 -1.74 -4.18 3.86
N TYR A 79 -3.08 -4.29 3.72
CA TYR A 79 -4.01 -4.36 4.84
C TYR A 79 -3.92 -3.16 5.82
N LEU A 80 -3.56 -1.97 5.29
CA LEU A 80 -3.27 -0.81 6.15
C LEU A 80 -4.54 -0.24 6.78
N GLU A 81 -5.69 -0.32 6.11
CA GLU A 81 -6.97 0.08 6.68
C GLU A 81 -7.37 -0.79 7.87
N GLU A 82 -7.12 -2.09 7.79
CA GLU A 82 -7.34 -3.07 8.85
C GLU A 82 -6.39 -2.83 10.02
N GLU A 83 -5.10 -2.57 9.76
CA GLU A 83 -4.13 -2.22 10.80
C GLU A 83 -4.54 -0.93 11.56
N LEU A 84 -5.05 0.08 10.84
CA LEU A 84 -5.61 1.28 11.44
C LEU A 84 -6.86 1.00 12.30
N ALA A 85 -7.61 -0.04 11.97
CA ALA A 85 -8.82 -0.47 12.68
C ALA A 85 -8.57 -1.54 13.75
N ALA A 86 -7.33 -1.98 13.97
CA ALA A 86 -7.03 -3.10 14.88
C ALA A 86 -7.53 -2.89 16.34
N ASP A 87 -7.69 -1.65 16.78
CA ASP A 87 -8.23 -1.32 18.12
C ASP A 87 -9.77 -1.16 18.15
N ASP A 88 -10.43 -1.30 17.00
CA ASP A 88 -11.89 -1.22 16.83
C ASP A 88 -12.41 -2.51 16.15
N PRO A 89 -12.77 -3.54 16.95
CA PRO A 89 -13.18 -4.84 16.42
C PRO A 89 -14.41 -4.80 15.50
N VAL A 90 -15.28 -3.80 15.67
CA VAL A 90 -16.46 -3.65 14.81
C VAL A 90 -16.02 -3.12 13.45
N ARG A 91 -15.18 -2.09 13.44
CA ARG A 91 -14.65 -1.52 12.20
C ARG A 91 -13.77 -2.51 11.45
N LEU A 92 -12.97 -3.30 12.15
CA LEU A 92 -12.14 -4.34 11.54
C LEU A 92 -12.99 -5.39 10.82
N ALA A 93 -14.02 -5.92 11.48
CA ALA A 93 -14.92 -6.91 10.87
C ALA A 93 -15.67 -6.37 9.63
N GLU A 94 -16.02 -5.07 9.62
CA GLU A 94 -16.59 -4.43 8.42
C GLU A 94 -15.60 -4.36 7.26
N LEU A 95 -14.34 -4.01 7.55
CA LEU A 95 -13.28 -3.92 6.54
C LEU A 95 -12.94 -5.29 5.94
N GLU A 96 -12.81 -6.31 6.79
CA GLU A 96 -12.61 -7.70 6.36
C GLU A 96 -13.74 -8.17 5.43
N ALA A 97 -15.00 -7.89 5.79
CA ALA A 97 -16.14 -8.24 4.94
C ALA A 97 -16.16 -7.48 3.60
N LEU A 98 -15.70 -6.22 3.57
CA LEU A 98 -15.59 -5.44 2.33
C LEU A 98 -14.49 -5.99 1.42
N ARG A 99 -13.40 -6.47 2.00
CA ARG A 99 -12.28 -7.10 1.30
C ARG A 99 -12.67 -8.44 0.71
N ASP A 100 -13.30 -9.32 1.49
CA ASP A 100 -13.81 -10.61 1.03
C ASP A 100 -14.82 -10.48 -0.13
N ALA A 101 -15.49 -9.33 -0.26
CA ALA A 101 -16.40 -9.06 -1.37
C ALA A 101 -15.70 -8.53 -2.63
N ARG A 102 -14.44 -8.09 -2.52
CA ARG A 102 -13.63 -7.52 -3.61
C ARG A 102 -12.76 -8.58 -4.29
N ASP A 103 -12.32 -9.59 -3.53
CA ASP A 103 -11.51 -10.73 -3.98
C ASP A 103 -12.38 -11.85 -4.60
#